data_AF-A0A8S3AYT8-F1
#
_entry.id   AF-A0A8S3AYT8-F1
#
_cell.length_a   1.000
_cell.length_b   1.000
_cell.length_c   1.000
_cell.angle_alpha   90.00
_cell.angle_beta   90.00
_cell.angle_gamma   90.00
#
_symmetry.space_group_name_H-M   'P 1'
#
loop_
_entity.id
_entity.type
_entity.pdbx_description
1 polymer ?
#
loop_
_entity_poly.entity_id
_entity_poly.type
_entity_poly.pdbx_seq_one_letter_code
_entity_poly.pdbx_strand_id
1 'polypeptide(L)'
;SNSFTNDTLELITQSLSRNMTLCDLNLHGNQFICRYDMKFKENPSDLTTGKESQIYKMMVAAATNQSLTTFQFGQNHIDTRCLIIMLEALAQLTNISLEELDLTGLSMNAKQTSKIDSLFLNHQKLKCYIGPVRYTTEHFANYLLNLIHMHCEQNSVTLSDMFNPIEGIRTTISTVTHEQFLDGLRRARIPIPMAYIDDIIKYLGGDSEPGTISMRSIDIT
;
A
#
# COMPACT_ATOMS: atom_id res chain seq x y z
N SER A 1 9.65 -11.06 22.19
CA SER A 1 9.24 -12.21 21.37
C SER A 1 8.32 -13.07 22.21
N ASN A 2 7.01 -12.88 22.08
CA ASN A 2 6.05 -13.83 22.62
C ASN A 2 5.71 -14.84 21.52
N SER A 3 5.45 -16.09 21.93
CA SER A 3 5.03 -17.14 21.01
C SER A 3 3.52 -17.34 21.11
N PHE A 4 2.80 -17.09 20.03
CA PHE A 4 1.36 -17.26 19.96
C PHE A 4 0.99 -18.62 19.36
N THR A 5 0.15 -19.36 20.08
CA THR A 5 -0.42 -20.63 19.62
C THR A 5 -1.68 -20.40 18.78
N ASN A 6 -2.17 -21.46 18.14
CA ASN A 6 -3.48 -21.44 17.45
C ASN A 6 -4.61 -20.94 18.35
N ASP A 7 -4.68 -21.44 19.58
CA ASP A 7 -5.73 -21.06 20.54
C ASP A 7 -5.66 -19.56 20.86
N THR A 8 -4.45 -19.01 20.94
CA THR A 8 -4.28 -17.57 21.19
C THR A 8 -4.71 -16.74 19.99
N LEU A 9 -4.34 -17.16 18.77
CA LEU A 9 -4.80 -16.52 17.53
C LEU A 9 -6.32 -16.57 17.38
N GLU A 10 -6.92 -17.70 17.72
CA GLU A 10 -8.38 -17.86 17.67
C GLU A 10 -9.07 -16.95 18.69
N LEU A 11 -8.56 -16.87 19.92
CA LEU A 11 -9.08 -15.96 20.94
C LEU A 11 -8.95 -14.49 20.52
N ILE A 12 -7.80 -14.09 19.94
CA ILE A 12 -7.61 -12.74 19.40
C ILE A 12 -8.61 -12.48 18.28
N THR A 13 -8.78 -13.42 17.35
CA THR A 13 -9.73 -13.30 16.23
C THR A 13 -11.17 -13.17 16.70
N GLN A 14 -11.60 -14.00 17.66
CA GLN A 14 -12.92 -13.92 18.27
C GLN A 14 -13.11 -12.62 19.04
N SER A 15 -12.05 -12.10 19.67
CA SER A 15 -12.09 -10.81 20.35
C SER A 15 -12.23 -9.67 19.35
N LEU A 16 -11.43 -9.65 18.29
CA LEU A 16 -11.50 -8.64 17.22
C LEU A 16 -12.86 -8.63 16.53
N SER A 17 -13.46 -9.79 16.26
CA SER A 17 -14.80 -9.82 15.64
C SER A 17 -15.94 -9.33 16.54
N ARG A 18 -15.72 -9.21 17.86
CA ARG A 18 -16.76 -8.83 18.85
C ARG A 18 -16.48 -7.51 19.58
N ASN A 19 -15.23 -7.07 19.60
CA ASN A 19 -14.80 -5.94 20.41
C ASN A 19 -15.04 -4.63 19.65
N MET A 20 -15.89 -3.77 20.21
CA MET A 20 -16.29 -2.49 19.62
C MET A 20 -15.53 -1.29 20.22
N THR A 21 -14.40 -1.53 20.89
CA THR A 21 -13.67 -0.49 21.64
C THR A 21 -12.16 -0.52 21.44
N LEU A 22 -11.61 -1.62 20.92
CA LEU A 22 -10.18 -1.75 20.70
C LEU A 22 -9.77 -0.95 19.46
N CYS A 23 -9.02 0.14 19.65
CA CYS A 23 -8.59 1.02 18.56
C CYS A 23 -7.18 0.70 18.02
N ASP A 24 -6.31 0.13 18.86
CA ASP A 24 -4.93 -0.19 18.51
C ASP A 24 -4.59 -1.63 18.97
N LEU A 25 -4.00 -2.41 18.07
CA LEU A 25 -3.49 -3.75 18.35
C LEU A 25 -2.08 -3.92 17.77
N ASN A 26 -1.11 -4.10 18.67
CA ASN A 26 0.27 -4.36 18.31
C ASN A 26 0.66 -5.84 18.52
N LEU A 27 0.86 -6.55 17.41
CA LEU A 27 1.37 -7.91 17.36
C LEU A 27 2.76 -7.98 16.68
N HIS A 28 3.49 -6.88 16.66
CA HIS A 28 4.79 -6.75 16.02
C HIS A 28 5.86 -7.64 16.66
N GLY A 29 6.67 -8.31 15.84
CA GLY A 29 7.83 -9.09 16.29
C GLY A 29 7.49 -10.30 17.17
N ASN A 30 6.30 -10.89 16.97
CA ASN A 30 5.89 -12.10 17.67
C ASN A 30 6.16 -13.35 16.83
N GLN A 31 6.27 -14.49 17.50
CA GLN A 31 6.42 -15.77 16.84
C GLN A 31 5.07 -16.49 16.81
N PHE A 32 4.44 -16.58 15.64
CA PHE A 32 3.25 -17.40 15.48
C PHE A 32 3.65 -18.87 15.30
N ILE A 33 3.39 -19.69 16.32
CA ILE A 33 3.68 -21.13 16.34
C ILE A 33 2.37 -21.88 16.16
N CYS A 34 2.30 -22.70 15.12
CA CYS A 34 1.11 -23.45 14.78
C CYS A 34 1.53 -24.87 14.41
N ARG A 35 0.76 -25.85 14.90
CA ARG A 35 1.16 -27.27 14.89
C ARG A 35 0.52 -28.09 13.77
N TYR A 36 -0.08 -27.44 12.77
CA TYR A 36 -0.78 -28.12 11.68
C TYR A 36 -0.23 -27.66 10.33
N ASP A 37 0.27 -28.61 9.54
CA ASP A 37 0.71 -28.38 8.17
C ASP A 37 -0.47 -28.07 7.26
N MET A 38 -0.29 -27.06 6.40
CA MET A 38 -1.27 -26.66 5.42
C MET A 38 -1.16 -27.44 4.12
N LYS A 39 -2.30 -27.71 3.49
CA LYS A 39 -2.38 -28.00 2.05
C LYS A 39 -3.09 -26.84 1.36
N PHE A 40 -2.35 -26.04 0.60
CA PHE A 40 -2.94 -25.01 -0.24
C PHE A 40 -3.63 -25.65 -1.45
N LYS A 41 -4.93 -25.42 -1.64
CA LYS A 41 -5.57 -25.57 -2.95
C LYS A 41 -5.40 -24.29 -3.77
N GLU A 42 -5.50 -24.39 -5.09
CA GLU A 42 -5.26 -23.28 -6.03
C GLU A 42 -6.28 -22.13 -5.91
N ASN A 43 -7.39 -22.35 -5.21
CA ASN A 43 -8.44 -21.35 -5.03
C ASN A 43 -8.26 -20.60 -3.68
N PRO A 44 -8.24 -19.24 -3.65
CA PRO A 44 -8.12 -18.45 -2.42
C PRO A 44 -9.21 -18.72 -1.37
N SER A 45 -10.36 -19.23 -1.80
CA SER A 45 -11.47 -19.67 -0.95
C SER A 45 -11.15 -20.91 -0.09
N ASP A 46 -10.07 -21.63 -0.39
CA ASP A 46 -9.77 -22.94 0.19
C ASP A 46 -8.61 -22.90 1.23
N LEU A 47 -8.45 -21.80 1.98
CA LEU A 47 -7.64 -21.77 3.21
C LEU A 47 -8.35 -22.55 4.34
N THR A 48 -8.36 -23.87 4.23
CA THR A 48 -9.27 -24.72 5.02
C THR A 48 -8.79 -25.02 6.43
N THR A 49 -7.48 -25.14 6.71
CA THR A 49 -6.93 -25.46 8.04
C THR A 49 -5.48 -25.00 8.17
N GLY A 50 -4.98 -24.72 9.38
CA GLY A 50 -3.53 -24.47 9.64
C GLY A 50 -3.17 -23.05 10.10
N LYS A 51 -1.86 -22.80 10.29
CA LYS A 51 -1.30 -21.53 10.83
C LYS A 51 -1.79 -20.31 10.07
N GLU A 52 -1.62 -20.35 8.76
CA GLU A 52 -1.87 -19.25 7.84
C GLU A 52 -3.37 -18.94 7.73
N SER A 53 -4.26 -19.89 8.09
CA SER A 53 -5.71 -19.72 8.06
C SER A 53 -6.16 -18.93 9.28
N GLN A 54 -5.54 -19.17 10.44
CA GLN A 54 -5.80 -18.38 11.64
C GLN A 54 -5.25 -16.97 11.51
N ILE A 55 -4.04 -16.81 10.95
CA ILE A 55 -3.48 -15.49 10.66
C ILE A 55 -4.37 -14.73 9.66
N TYR A 56 -4.83 -15.40 8.60
CA TYR A 56 -5.78 -14.85 7.64
C TYR A 56 -7.07 -14.37 8.30
N LYS A 57 -7.71 -15.22 9.12
CA LYS A 57 -8.95 -14.86 9.83
C LYS A 57 -8.74 -13.68 10.77
N MET A 58 -7.62 -13.65 11.49
CA MET A 58 -7.25 -12.54 12.36
C MET A 58 -7.09 -11.23 11.58
N MET A 59 -6.40 -11.26 10.44
CA MET A 59 -6.20 -10.10 9.58
C MET A 59 -7.54 -9.56 9.03
N VAL A 60 -8.43 -10.44 8.57
CA VAL A 60 -9.76 -10.06 8.10
C VAL A 60 -10.61 -9.51 9.26
N ALA A 61 -10.56 -10.14 10.43
CA ALA A 61 -11.28 -9.66 11.62
C ALA A 61 -10.77 -8.28 12.08
N ALA A 62 -9.46 -8.05 12.03
CA ALA A 62 -8.85 -6.75 12.33
C ALA A 62 -9.34 -5.68 11.33
N ALA A 63 -9.28 -5.96 10.03
CA ALA A 63 -9.66 -5.00 9.00
C ALA A 63 -11.15 -4.64 8.97
N THR A 64 -12.01 -5.56 9.41
CA THR A 64 -13.47 -5.37 9.49
C THR A 64 -13.95 -4.93 10.87
N ASN A 65 -13.06 -4.82 11.86
CA ASN A 65 -13.38 -4.31 13.18
C ASN A 65 -13.59 -2.80 13.12
N GLN A 66 -14.83 -2.35 13.31
CA GLN A 66 -15.25 -0.95 13.16
C GLN A 66 -14.52 0.06 14.06
N SER A 67 -13.85 -0.41 15.11
CA SER A 67 -13.15 0.43 16.09
C SER A 67 -11.65 0.40 15.93
N LEU A 68 -11.10 -0.68 15.38
CA LEU A 68 -9.66 -0.84 15.19
C LEU A 68 -9.19 0.06 14.04
N THR A 69 -8.42 1.09 14.38
CA THR A 69 -7.83 2.03 13.43
C THR A 69 -6.40 1.66 13.08
N THR A 70 -5.67 1.06 14.02
CA THR A 70 -4.25 0.71 13.83
C THR A 70 -4.01 -0.76 14.12
N PHE A 71 -3.37 -1.47 13.18
CA PHE A 71 -3.00 -2.87 13.32
C PHE A 71 -1.53 -3.06 12.96
N GLN A 72 -0.72 -3.41 13.96
CA GLN A 72 0.71 -3.61 13.76
C GLN A 72 1.05 -5.10 13.70
N PHE A 73 1.41 -5.57 12.52
CA PHE A 73 1.65 -6.97 12.18
C PHE A 73 3.03 -7.22 11.57
N GLY A 74 3.95 -6.25 11.69
CA GLY A 74 5.30 -6.36 11.18
C GLY A 74 6.19 -7.35 11.95
N GLN A 75 7.36 -7.64 11.37
CA GLN A 75 8.42 -8.49 11.92
C GLN A 75 7.97 -9.91 12.29
N ASN A 76 6.88 -10.36 11.68
CA ASN A 76 6.35 -11.71 11.87
C ASN A 76 6.82 -12.63 10.74
N HIS A 77 7.01 -13.93 11.02
CA HIS A 77 7.34 -14.90 9.98
C HIS A 77 6.07 -15.48 9.35
N ILE A 78 5.76 -15.03 8.14
CA ILE A 78 4.56 -15.38 7.37
C ILE A 78 5.01 -15.97 6.04
N ASP A 79 4.36 -17.06 5.64
CA ASP A 79 4.55 -17.63 4.31
C ASP A 79 4.15 -16.65 3.19
N THR A 80 4.90 -16.66 2.09
CA THR A 80 4.70 -15.75 0.96
C THR A 80 3.29 -15.86 0.38
N ARG A 81 2.77 -17.07 0.24
CA ARG A 81 1.44 -17.34 -0.33
C ARG A 81 0.34 -16.89 0.62
N CYS A 82 0.52 -17.09 1.92
CA CYS A 82 -0.41 -16.58 2.94
C CYS A 82 -0.54 -15.06 2.86
N LEU A 83 0.58 -14.33 2.81
CA LEU A 83 0.55 -12.88 2.72
C LEU A 83 -0.16 -12.39 1.45
N ILE A 84 0.07 -13.04 0.31
CA ILE A 84 -0.64 -12.73 -0.95
C ILE A 84 -2.15 -12.88 -0.78
N ILE A 85 -2.61 -14.02 -0.24
CA ILE A 85 -4.05 -14.27 -0.05
C ILE A 85 -4.67 -13.26 0.93
N MET A 86 -3.95 -12.93 2.00
CA MET A 86 -4.40 -11.89 2.95
C MET A 86 -4.56 -10.53 2.27
N LEU A 87 -3.56 -10.08 1.52
CA LEU A 87 -3.61 -8.81 0.81
C LEU A 87 -4.71 -8.79 -0.25
N GLU A 88 -4.91 -9.89 -0.98
CA GLU A 88 -6.02 -10.04 -1.93
C GLU A 88 -7.39 -9.93 -1.24
N ALA A 89 -7.57 -10.59 -0.11
CA ALA A 89 -8.83 -10.53 0.64
C ALA A 89 -9.09 -9.12 1.19
N LEU A 90 -8.07 -8.47 1.77
CA LEU A 90 -8.17 -7.09 2.22
C LEU A 90 -8.55 -6.15 1.07
N ALA A 91 -7.94 -6.30 -0.11
CA ALA A 91 -8.28 -5.48 -1.27
C ALA A 91 -9.73 -5.67 -1.74
N GLN A 92 -10.33 -6.84 -1.50
CA GLN A 92 -11.72 -7.15 -1.88
C GLN A 92 -12.77 -6.70 -0.84
N LEU A 93 -12.37 -6.38 0.38
CA LEU A 93 -13.29 -5.83 1.37
C LEU A 93 -13.82 -4.48 0.87
N THR A 94 -15.12 -4.25 0.98
CA THR A 94 -15.74 -2.97 0.58
C THR A 94 -15.64 -1.92 1.67
N ASN A 95 -15.59 -2.34 2.93
CA ASN A 95 -15.51 -1.48 4.09
C ASN A 95 -14.36 -1.94 4.99
N ILE A 96 -13.32 -1.11 5.08
CA ILE A 96 -12.23 -1.25 6.04
C ILE A 96 -12.24 0.00 6.91
N SER A 97 -12.32 -0.20 8.22
CA SER A 97 -12.19 0.85 9.25
C SER A 97 -10.74 1.12 9.63
N LEU A 98 -9.84 0.19 9.29
CA LEU A 98 -8.42 0.32 9.53
C LEU A 98 -7.84 1.52 8.77
N GLU A 99 -7.18 2.40 9.49
CA GLU A 99 -6.47 3.57 8.96
C GLU A 99 -4.98 3.28 8.78
N GLU A 100 -4.41 2.40 9.61
CA GLU A 100 -2.98 2.08 9.62
C GLU A 100 -2.73 0.58 9.73
N LEU A 101 -1.97 0.03 8.77
CA LEU A 101 -1.53 -1.36 8.72
C LEU A 101 0.01 -1.42 8.70
N ASP A 102 0.63 -1.91 9.76
CA ASP A 102 2.09 -2.07 9.79
C ASP A 102 2.48 -3.51 9.43
N LEU A 103 3.19 -3.65 8.31
CA LEU A 103 3.80 -4.86 7.75
C LEU A 103 5.34 -4.72 7.67
N THR A 104 5.94 -3.81 8.43
CA THR A 104 7.39 -3.56 8.41
C THR A 104 8.16 -4.80 8.84
N GLY A 105 9.33 -5.04 8.26
CA GLY A 105 10.13 -6.24 8.54
C GLY A 105 9.58 -7.57 8.00
N LEU A 106 8.46 -7.56 7.25
CA LEU A 106 8.09 -8.70 6.41
C LEU A 106 8.94 -8.71 5.13
N SER A 107 9.40 -9.88 4.70
CA SER A 107 10.09 -10.04 3.42
C SER A 107 9.06 -10.04 2.29
N MET A 108 9.14 -9.06 1.39
CA MET A 108 8.20 -8.89 0.28
C MET A 108 8.89 -8.98 -1.07
N ASN A 109 8.31 -9.74 -1.98
CA ASN A 109 8.68 -9.80 -3.40
C ASN A 109 7.73 -8.95 -4.25
N ALA A 110 8.06 -8.76 -5.53
CA ALA A 110 7.29 -7.95 -6.46
C ALA A 110 5.80 -8.34 -6.56
N LYS A 111 5.47 -9.63 -6.40
CA LYS A 111 4.08 -10.10 -6.43
C LYS A 111 3.30 -9.70 -5.17
N GLN A 112 3.94 -9.63 -4.01
CA GLN A 112 3.31 -9.13 -2.79
C GLN A 112 3.14 -7.61 -2.85
N THR A 113 4.14 -6.89 -3.36
CA THR A 113 4.07 -5.43 -3.56
C THR A 113 2.91 -5.04 -4.47
N SER A 114 2.71 -5.72 -5.60
CA SER A 114 1.58 -5.38 -6.50
C SER A 114 0.19 -5.62 -5.87
N LYS A 115 0.09 -6.50 -4.86
CA LYS A 115 -1.15 -6.69 -4.08
C LYS A 115 -1.38 -5.59 -3.07
N ILE A 116 -0.31 -5.02 -2.51
CA ILE A 116 -0.38 -3.81 -1.70
C ILE A 116 -0.85 -2.63 -2.54
N ASP A 117 -0.34 -2.47 -3.76
CA ASP A 117 -0.81 -1.41 -4.66
C ASP A 117 -2.32 -1.55 -4.93
N SER A 118 -2.77 -2.78 -5.18
CA SER A 118 -4.19 -3.09 -5.36
C SER A 118 -5.03 -2.76 -4.11
N LEU A 119 -4.49 -3.03 -2.92
CA LEU A 119 -5.11 -2.69 -1.64
C LEU A 119 -5.29 -1.17 -1.51
N PHE A 120 -4.26 -0.38 -1.82
CA PHE A 120 -4.33 1.09 -1.74
C PHE A 120 -5.27 1.72 -2.77
N LEU A 121 -5.36 1.16 -3.97
CA LEU A 121 -6.30 1.64 -4.98
C LEU A 121 -7.75 1.55 -4.49
N ASN A 122 -8.08 0.48 -3.76
CA ASN A 122 -9.43 0.26 -3.23
C ASN A 122 -9.66 0.96 -1.88
N HIS A 123 -8.59 1.22 -1.11
CA HIS A 123 -8.66 1.75 0.25
C HIS A 123 -7.76 2.97 0.42
N GLN A 124 -8.09 4.08 -0.24
CA GLN A 124 -7.23 5.28 -0.30
C GLN A 124 -6.92 5.94 1.05
N LYS A 125 -7.72 5.66 2.09
CA LYS A 125 -7.50 6.17 3.45
C LYS A 125 -6.54 5.31 4.28
N LEU A 126 -6.34 4.06 3.88
CA LEU A 126 -5.45 3.14 4.57
C LEU A 126 -4.01 3.56 4.30
N LYS A 127 -3.22 3.65 5.37
CA LYS A 127 -1.76 3.76 5.33
C LYS A 127 -1.19 2.38 5.61
N CYS A 128 -0.24 1.92 4.79
CA CYS A 128 0.44 0.64 5.00
C CYS A 128 1.95 0.87 5.12
N TYR A 129 2.59 0.29 6.13
CA TYR A 129 4.03 0.37 6.35
C TYR A 129 4.68 -0.97 6.00
N ILE A 130 5.67 -1.05 5.11
CA ILE A 130 6.19 -2.32 4.58
C ILE A 130 7.72 -2.29 4.48
N GLY A 131 8.40 -3.37 4.91
CA GLY A 131 9.87 -3.48 4.84
C GLY A 131 10.60 -2.74 5.98
N PRO A 132 11.92 -2.51 5.89
CA PRO A 132 12.66 -1.65 6.84
C PRO A 132 12.38 -0.16 6.62
N VAL A 133 11.70 0.17 5.52
CA VAL A 133 11.41 1.51 5.07
C VAL A 133 9.94 1.77 5.40
N ARG A 134 9.65 2.80 6.19
CA ARG A 134 8.28 3.35 6.18
C ARG A 134 7.97 3.66 4.73
N TYR A 135 6.79 3.34 4.20
CA TYR A 135 6.39 3.94 2.91
C TYR A 135 6.30 5.44 3.15
N THR A 136 7.41 6.12 2.89
CA THR A 136 7.58 7.55 3.04
C THR A 136 6.99 8.21 1.82
N THR A 137 6.70 9.50 1.95
CA THR A 137 6.40 10.37 0.81
C THR A 137 7.38 10.16 -0.36
N GLU A 138 8.67 9.93 -0.08
CA GLU A 138 9.71 9.59 -1.05
C GLU A 138 9.42 8.30 -1.83
N HIS A 139 8.99 7.22 -1.16
CA HIS A 139 8.69 5.96 -1.85
C HIS A 139 7.49 6.10 -2.78
N PHE A 140 6.44 6.80 -2.32
CA PHE A 140 5.28 7.12 -3.16
C PHE A 140 5.65 8.06 -4.32
N ALA A 141 6.54 9.01 -4.09
CA ALA A 141 7.07 9.85 -5.15
C ALA A 141 7.80 9.02 -6.19
N ASN A 142 8.72 8.14 -5.79
CA ASN A 142 9.45 7.26 -6.71
C ASN A 142 8.52 6.30 -7.47
N TYR A 143 7.48 5.77 -6.81
CA TYR A 143 6.46 4.97 -7.48
C TYR A 143 5.69 5.78 -8.53
N LEU A 144 5.25 6.99 -8.17
CA LEU A 144 4.58 7.88 -9.11
C LEU A 144 5.46 8.24 -10.30
N LEU A 145 6.73 8.56 -10.05
CA LEU A 145 7.72 8.85 -11.10
C LEU A 145 7.88 7.66 -12.05
N ASN A 146 7.97 6.44 -11.53
CA ASN A 146 7.99 5.23 -12.36
C ASN A 146 6.72 5.08 -13.21
N LEU A 147 5.53 5.36 -12.66
CA LEU A 147 4.29 5.33 -13.44
C LEU A 147 4.30 6.37 -14.57
N ILE A 148 4.81 7.58 -14.29
CA ILE A 148 4.96 8.66 -15.27
C ILE A 148 5.92 8.23 -16.39
N HIS A 149 7.10 7.70 -16.04
CA HIS A 149 8.09 7.23 -17.01
C HIS A 149 7.54 6.10 -17.89
N MET A 150 6.89 5.10 -17.30
CA MET A 150 6.24 4.03 -18.06
C MET A 150 5.17 4.56 -19.01
N HIS A 151 4.37 5.53 -18.58
CA HIS A 151 3.37 6.16 -19.46
C HIS A 151 4.04 6.87 -20.64
N CYS A 152 5.10 7.63 -20.38
CA CYS A 152 5.87 8.34 -21.42
C CYS A 152 6.45 7.36 -22.46
N GLU A 153 7.07 6.28 -21.99
CA GLU A 153 7.64 5.24 -22.85
C GLU A 153 6.56 4.54 -23.69
N GLN A 154 5.45 4.11 -23.06
CA GLN A 154 4.39 3.38 -23.74
C GLN A 154 3.65 4.20 -24.81
N ASN A 155 3.51 5.51 -24.58
CA ASN A 155 2.78 6.40 -25.48
C ASN A 155 3.70 7.22 -26.40
N SER A 156 5.02 7.03 -26.31
CA SER A 156 6.02 7.82 -27.05
C SER A 156 5.83 9.33 -26.86
N VAL A 157 5.45 9.76 -25.65
CA VAL A 157 5.28 11.17 -25.26
C VAL A 157 6.42 11.57 -24.33
N THR A 158 6.84 12.83 -24.41
CA THR A 158 7.84 13.34 -23.46
C THR A 158 7.15 13.81 -22.18
N LEU A 159 7.91 13.89 -21.09
CA LEU A 159 7.47 14.53 -19.84
C LEU A 159 6.92 15.95 -20.09
N SER A 160 7.57 16.72 -20.98
CA SER A 160 7.09 18.06 -21.33
C SER A 160 5.73 18.03 -22.02
N ASP A 161 5.50 17.08 -22.94
CA ASP A 161 4.22 16.94 -23.65
C ASP A 161 3.09 16.59 -22.67
N MET A 162 3.38 15.74 -21.69
CA MET A 162 2.42 15.27 -20.69
C MET A 162 1.88 16.41 -19.82
N PHE A 163 2.73 17.37 -19.42
CA PHE A 163 2.35 18.46 -18.52
C PHE A 163 2.11 19.81 -19.22
N ASN A 164 2.24 19.87 -20.56
CA ASN A 164 1.93 21.09 -21.30
C ASN A 164 0.41 21.22 -21.51
N PRO A 165 -0.23 22.31 -21.06
CA PRO A 165 -1.67 22.50 -21.21
C PRO A 165 -2.10 22.81 -22.65
N ILE A 166 -1.19 23.19 -23.55
CA ILE A 166 -1.52 23.59 -24.92
C ILE A 166 -1.03 22.55 -25.92
N GLU A 167 -1.97 21.79 -26.50
CA GLU A 167 -1.67 20.89 -27.62
C GLU A 167 -1.07 21.69 -28.80
N GLY A 168 0.12 21.27 -29.25
CA GLY A 168 0.77 21.83 -30.44
C GLY A 168 1.86 22.88 -30.20
N ILE A 169 2.03 23.38 -28.97
CA ILE A 169 3.18 24.26 -28.64
C ILE A 169 4.26 23.41 -27.97
N ARG A 170 5.29 23.02 -28.74
CA ARG A 170 6.49 22.37 -28.19
C ARG A 170 7.40 23.40 -27.53
N THR A 171 6.96 23.94 -26.40
CA THR A 171 7.81 24.72 -25.50
C THR A 171 8.46 23.79 -24.49
N THR A 172 9.77 23.93 -24.31
CA THR A 172 10.52 23.23 -23.26
C THR A 172 10.08 23.80 -21.90
N ILE A 173 9.27 23.03 -21.16
CA ILE A 173 8.83 23.42 -19.82
C ILE A 173 9.88 22.96 -18.82
N SER A 174 10.43 23.90 -18.05
CA SER A 174 11.42 23.58 -17.00
C SER A 174 10.78 23.35 -15.63
N THR A 175 9.60 23.93 -15.39
CA THR A 175 8.84 23.82 -14.13
C THR A 175 7.34 23.77 -14.42
N VAL A 176 6.59 23.03 -13.60
CA VAL A 176 5.13 22.94 -13.68
C VAL A 176 4.50 23.36 -12.36
N THR A 177 3.38 24.07 -12.44
CA THR A 177 2.57 24.37 -11.24
C THR A 177 1.92 23.09 -10.71
N HIS A 178 1.52 23.11 -9.44
CA HIS A 178 0.71 22.04 -8.85
C HIS A 178 -0.50 21.68 -9.73
N GLU A 179 -1.26 22.67 -10.18
CA GLU A 179 -2.45 22.43 -11.01
C GLU A 179 -2.10 21.77 -12.35
N GLN A 180 -1.03 22.22 -13.01
CA GLN A 180 -0.56 21.61 -14.27
C GLN A 180 -0.06 20.16 -14.07
N PHE A 181 0.63 19.90 -12.96
CA PHE A 181 1.07 18.55 -12.62
C PHE A 181 -0.14 17.63 -12.43
N LEU A 182 -1.12 18.05 -11.64
CA LEU A 182 -2.37 17.31 -11.44
C LEU A 182 -3.14 17.08 -12.73
N ASP A 183 -3.28 18.12 -13.57
CA ASP A 183 -3.99 18.02 -14.83
C ASP A 183 -3.30 17.04 -15.80
N GLY A 184 -1.96 17.10 -15.91
CA GLY A 184 -1.20 16.17 -16.74
C GLY A 184 -1.37 14.72 -16.30
N LEU A 185 -1.34 14.44 -15.00
CA LEU A 185 -1.57 13.09 -14.46
C LEU A 185 -2.99 12.59 -14.78
N ARG A 186 -4.00 13.47 -14.66
CA ARG A 186 -5.40 13.14 -14.99
C ARG A 186 -5.58 12.87 -16.49
N ARG A 187 -5.00 13.70 -17.36
CA ARG A 187 -5.04 13.52 -18.82
C ARG A 187 -4.36 12.22 -19.24
N ALA A 188 -3.23 11.90 -18.62
CA ALA A 188 -2.49 10.64 -18.81
C ALA A 188 -3.19 9.40 -18.21
N ARG A 189 -4.26 9.61 -17.43
CA ARG A 189 -4.98 8.55 -16.70
C ARG A 189 -4.08 7.71 -15.81
N ILE A 190 -3.05 8.32 -15.23
CA ILE A 190 -2.20 7.65 -14.27
C ILE A 190 -2.99 7.49 -12.96
N PRO A 191 -3.15 6.28 -12.42
CA PRO A 191 -3.88 6.06 -11.19
C PRO A 191 -3.04 6.53 -10.01
N ILE A 192 -3.52 7.57 -9.31
CA ILE A 192 -2.81 8.13 -8.16
C ILE A 192 -3.77 8.21 -6.98
N PRO A 193 -3.36 7.74 -5.79
CA PRO A 193 -4.09 8.05 -4.58
C PRO A 193 -3.90 9.53 -4.26
N MET A 194 -4.95 10.34 -4.49
CA MET A 194 -4.92 11.80 -4.32
C MET A 194 -4.48 12.23 -2.92
N ALA A 195 -4.66 11.36 -1.92
CA ALA A 195 -4.27 11.59 -0.53
C ALA A 195 -2.76 11.84 -0.33
N TYR A 196 -1.90 11.40 -1.25
CA TYR A 196 -0.44 11.57 -1.15
C TYR A 196 0.12 12.61 -2.10
N ILE A 197 -0.70 13.20 -2.97
CA ILE A 197 -0.21 14.10 -4.02
C ILE A 197 0.45 15.33 -3.43
N ASP A 198 -0.15 15.98 -2.46
CA ASP A 198 0.42 17.21 -1.86
C ASP A 198 1.79 16.93 -1.23
N ASP A 199 1.92 15.79 -0.56
CA ASP A 199 3.18 15.35 0.03
C ASP A 199 4.22 15.02 -1.05
N ILE A 200 3.82 14.30 -2.12
CA ILE A 200 4.71 13.98 -3.25
C ILE A 200 5.16 15.26 -3.95
N ILE A 201 4.27 16.22 -4.17
CA ILE A 201 4.58 17.51 -4.78
C ILE A 201 5.55 18.29 -3.92
N LYS A 202 5.33 18.31 -2.60
CA LYS A 202 6.25 18.93 -1.65
C LYS A 202 7.62 18.26 -1.67
N TYR A 203 7.66 16.94 -1.86
CA TYR A 203 8.90 16.17 -1.97
C TYR A 203 9.64 16.46 -3.28
N LEU A 204 8.94 16.41 -4.42
CA LEU A 204 9.50 16.68 -5.76
C LEU A 204 9.88 18.16 -5.95
N GLY A 205 9.17 19.06 -5.29
CA GLY A 205 9.35 20.51 -5.34
C GLY A 205 10.48 21.04 -4.45
N GLY A 206 11.28 20.17 -3.81
CA GLY A 206 12.26 20.48 -2.77
C GLY A 206 12.94 21.86 -2.84
N ASP A 207 13.55 22.20 -3.99
CA ASP A 207 14.31 23.45 -4.21
C ASP A 207 13.62 24.47 -5.15
N SER A 208 12.43 24.16 -5.68
CA SER A 208 11.72 25.05 -6.62
C SER A 208 10.88 26.11 -5.92
N GLU A 209 10.40 27.11 -6.69
CA GLU A 209 9.52 28.13 -6.14
C GLU A 209 8.29 27.47 -5.47
N PRO A 210 7.83 27.98 -4.31
CA PRO A 210 6.69 27.43 -3.60
C PRO A 210 5.48 27.25 -4.53
N GLY A 211 4.98 26.02 -4.64
CA GLY A 211 3.84 25.67 -5.50
C GLY A 211 4.20 25.24 -6.93
N THR A 212 5.49 25.11 -7.24
CA THR A 212 5.99 24.58 -8.52
C THR A 212 6.86 23.34 -8.32
N ILE A 213 6.97 22.52 -9.36
CA ILE A 213 7.77 21.30 -9.42
C ILE A 213 8.74 21.44 -10.59
N SER A 214 10.03 21.20 -10.35
CA SER A 214 11.03 21.14 -11.40
C SER A 214 10.90 19.87 -12.23
N MET A 215 10.84 20.02 -13.56
CA MET A 215 10.79 18.88 -14.48
C MET A 215 12.06 18.03 -14.40
N ARG A 216 13.19 18.61 -13.98
CA ARG A 216 14.43 17.86 -13.74
C ARG A 216 14.32 16.93 -12.53
N SER A 217 13.57 17.32 -11.51
CA SER A 217 13.31 16.45 -10.34
C SER A 217 12.48 15.22 -10.72
N ILE A 218 11.78 15.26 -11.85
CA ILE A 218 11.01 14.14 -12.38
C ILE A 218 11.89 13.24 -13.25
N ASP A 219 12.86 13.82 -13.97
CA ASP A 219 13.71 13.14 -14.96
C ASP A 219 14.97 12.47 -14.38
N ILE A 220 15.46 12.91 -13.22
CA ILE A 220 16.73 12.44 -12.61
C ILE A 220 16.55 11.15 -11.77
N THR A 221 15.31 10.72 -11.55
CA THR A 221 14.94 9.57 -10.69
C THR A 221 14.41 8.43 -11.54
#